data_AF-A0A066YQ31-F1
#
_entry.id   AF-A0A066YQ31-F1
#
_cell.length_a   1.000
_cell.length_b   1.000
_cell.length_c   1.000
_cell.angle_alpha   90.00
_cell.angle_beta   90.00
_cell.angle_gamma   90.00
#
_symmetry.space_group_name_H-M   'P 1'
#
loop_
_entity.id
_entity.type
_entity.pdbx_description
1 polymer ?
#
loop_
_entity_poly.entity_id
_entity_poly.type
_entity_poly.pdbx_seq_one_letter_code
_entity_poly.pdbx_strand_id
1 'polypeptide(L)'
;MAAHLTERGFPADRIVLEDRSRTTEENLRFSRDLMAAATPDYRCLVVTNNFHAFRTAILARQQSVNGQVAGSPTAAYFWPSATIREFLAVISTHRWINLAVCAFLTLVSVAA
;
A
#
# COMPACT_ATOMS: atom_id res chain seq x y z
N MET A 1 -11.32 -4.52 13.05
CA MET A 1 -10.37 -5.63 12.82
C MET A 1 -9.95 -6.29 14.13
N ALA A 2 -9.43 -5.53 15.11
CA ALA A 2 -9.02 -6.09 16.41
C ALA A 2 -10.13 -6.91 17.10
N ALA A 3 -11.35 -6.36 17.23
CA ALA A 3 -12.49 -7.08 17.81
C ALA A 3 -12.78 -8.43 17.11
N HIS A 4 -12.75 -8.46 15.78
CA HIS A 4 -12.96 -9.68 15.00
C HIS A 4 -11.91 -10.76 15.27
N LEU A 5 -10.64 -10.36 15.46
CA LEU A 5 -9.56 -11.30 15.80
C LEU A 5 -9.78 -11.87 17.21
N THR A 6 -10.14 -11.02 18.17
CA THR A 6 -10.41 -11.45 19.54
C THR A 6 -11.64 -12.37 19.62
N GLU A 7 -12.72 -12.05 18.92
CA GLU A 7 -13.93 -12.89 18.80
C GLU A 7 -13.62 -14.27 18.21
N ARG A 8 -12.61 -14.36 17.32
CA ARG A 8 -12.11 -15.61 16.73
C ARG A 8 -11.11 -16.34 17.63
N GLY A 9 -10.87 -15.85 18.85
CA GLY A 9 -9.98 -16.48 19.83
C GLY A 9 -8.51 -16.05 19.75
N PHE A 10 -8.17 -15.01 18.98
CA PHE A 10 -6.81 -14.47 19.01
C PHE A 10 -6.56 -13.69 20.32
N PRO A 11 -5.42 -13.89 21.02
CA PRO A 11 -5.14 -13.21 22.28
C PRO A 11 -5.05 -11.68 22.13
N ALA A 12 -5.84 -10.94 22.89
CA ALA A 12 -5.93 -9.48 22.80
C ALA A 12 -4.64 -8.77 23.23
N ASP A 13 -3.89 -9.35 24.16
CA ASP A 13 -2.58 -8.89 24.63
C ASP A 13 -1.49 -8.94 23.55
N ARG A 14 -1.72 -9.68 22.46
CA ARG A 14 -0.85 -9.75 21.28
C ARG A 14 -1.29 -8.83 20.15
N ILE A 15 -2.35 -8.05 20.33
CA ILE A 15 -2.83 -7.09 19.34
C ILE A 15 -2.36 -5.69 19.72
N VAL A 16 -1.54 -5.09 18.87
CA VAL A 16 -1.23 -3.65 18.93
C VAL A 16 -2.12 -2.94 17.91
N LEU A 17 -2.97 -2.03 18.38
CA LEU A 17 -3.91 -1.29 17.53
C LEU A 17 -3.30 0.05 17.09
N GLU A 18 -3.30 0.30 15.78
CA GLU A 18 -3.08 1.60 15.18
C GLU A 18 -4.44 2.14 14.70
N ASP A 19 -4.89 3.28 15.24
CA ASP A 19 -6.23 3.84 15.02
C ASP A 19 -6.24 5.30 14.54
N ARG A 20 -5.08 5.85 14.17
CA ARG A 20 -4.90 7.27 13.81
C ARG A 20 -4.81 7.49 12.30
N SER A 21 -4.43 6.48 11.53
CA SER A 21 -4.24 6.64 10.08
C SER A 21 -5.55 6.94 9.34
N ARG A 22 -5.49 7.84 8.36
CA ARG A 22 -6.60 8.20 7.45
C ARG A 22 -6.29 7.83 6.00
N THR A 23 -5.04 7.53 5.72
CA THR A 23 -4.54 7.12 4.41
C THR A 23 -3.71 5.83 4.52
N THR A 24 -3.55 5.10 3.40
CA THR A 24 -2.69 3.91 3.35
C THR A 24 -1.23 4.24 3.66
N GLU A 25 -0.77 5.42 3.26
CA GLU A 25 0.59 5.88 3.56
C GLU A 25 0.80 6.12 5.06
N GLU A 26 -0.12 6.84 5.70
CA GLU A 26 -0.11 7.03 7.16
C GLU A 26 -0.19 5.69 7.89
N ASN A 27 -1.04 4.77 7.43
CA ASN A 27 -1.18 3.45 8.04
C ASN A 27 0.15 2.68 8.05
N LEU A 28 0.84 2.65 6.91
CA LEU A 28 2.15 2.02 6.78
C LEU A 28 3.22 2.71 7.63
N ARG A 29 3.26 4.04 7.62
CA ARG A 29 4.23 4.83 8.37
C ARG A 29 4.04 4.66 9.88
N PHE A 30 2.81 4.81 10.39
CA PHE A 30 2.52 4.69 11.81
C PHE A 30 2.71 3.25 12.30
N SER A 31 2.34 2.26 11.48
CA SER A 31 2.59 0.86 11.81
C SER A 31 4.08 0.54 11.86
N ARG A 32 4.90 1.08 10.93
CA ARG A 32 6.37 0.97 10.99
C ARG A 32 6.91 1.54 12.28
N ASP A 33 6.47 2.73 12.66
CA ASP A 33 6.99 3.39 13.87
C ASP A 33 6.64 2.59 15.14
N LEU A 34 5.43 2.01 15.20
CA LEU A 34 5.03 1.09 16.27
C LEU A 34 5.88 -0.19 16.29
N MET A 35 6.12 -0.80 15.14
CA MET A 35 6.94 -2.02 15.05
C MET A 35 8.40 -1.76 15.40
N ALA A 36 8.99 -0.66 14.91
CA ALA A 36 10.38 -0.28 15.20
C ALA A 36 10.60 0.06 16.68
N ALA A 37 9.61 0.69 17.32
CA ALA A 37 9.65 0.96 18.77
C ALA A 37 9.58 -0.33 19.60
N ALA A 38 8.83 -1.34 19.15
CA ALA A 38 8.72 -2.63 19.82
C ALA A 38 9.91 -3.56 19.53
N THR A 39 10.46 -3.52 18.32
CA THR A 39 11.54 -4.38 17.86
C THR A 39 12.36 -3.67 16.76
N PRO A 40 13.60 -3.23 17.05
CA PRO A 40 14.41 -2.45 16.11
C PRO A 40 14.63 -3.11 14.73
N ASP A 41 14.79 -4.43 14.69
CA ASP A 41 15.01 -5.21 13.46
C ASP A 41 13.76 -6.02 13.04
N TYR A 42 12.57 -5.45 13.24
CA TYR A 42 11.34 -6.14 12.92
C TYR A 42 11.28 -6.55 11.44
N ARG A 43 10.59 -7.66 11.17
CA ARG A 43 10.16 -8.06 9.83
C ARG A 43 8.67 -8.30 9.87
N CYS A 44 7.93 -7.76 8.90
CA CYS A 44 6.48 -7.88 8.89
C CYS A 44 5.92 -8.41 7.56
N LEU A 45 4.67 -8.87 7.64
CA LEU A 45 3.83 -9.17 6.50
C LEU A 45 2.61 -8.23 6.55
N VAL A 46 2.48 -7.38 5.54
CA VAL A 46 1.32 -6.51 5.37
C VAL A 46 0.27 -7.28 4.58
N VAL A 47 -0.89 -7.53 5.18
CA VAL A 47 -2.00 -8.24 4.52
C VAL A 47 -3.08 -7.23 4.13
N THR A 48 -3.48 -7.25 2.86
CA THR A 48 -4.55 -6.39 2.33
C THR A 48 -5.29 -7.08 1.17
N ASN A 49 -6.27 -6.44 0.57
CA ASN A 49 -7.05 -7.00 -0.53
C ASN A 49 -6.19 -7.15 -1.81
N ASN A 50 -6.46 -8.17 -2.64
CA ASN A 50 -5.66 -8.48 -3.83
C ASN A 50 -5.45 -7.28 -4.78
N PHE A 51 -6.49 -6.48 -5.03
CA PHE A 51 -6.40 -5.32 -5.93
C PHE A 51 -5.66 -4.11 -5.30
N HIS A 52 -5.39 -4.13 -3.99
CA HIS A 52 -4.65 -3.08 -3.27
C HIS A 52 -3.21 -3.46 -2.97
N ALA A 53 -2.88 -4.76 -3.01
CA ALA A 53 -1.57 -5.28 -2.65
C ALA A 53 -0.42 -4.61 -3.42
N PHE A 54 -0.59 -4.34 -4.71
CA PHE A 54 0.46 -3.71 -5.53
C PHE A 54 0.78 -2.29 -5.07
N ARG A 55 -0.22 -1.42 -4.92
CA ARG A 55 0.01 -0.06 -4.45
C ARG A 55 0.51 -0.04 -3.02
N THR A 56 -0.02 -0.90 -2.14
CA THR A 56 0.49 -1.04 -0.79
C THR A 56 1.96 -1.45 -0.78
N ALA A 57 2.41 -2.31 -1.70
CA ALA A 57 3.82 -2.66 -1.83
C ALA A 57 4.70 -1.48 -2.26
N ILE A 58 4.23 -0.63 -3.18
CA ILE A 58 4.93 0.61 -3.56
C ILE A 58 5.06 1.53 -2.36
N LEU A 59 3.95 1.80 -1.67
CA LEU A 59 3.94 2.69 -0.50
C LEU A 59 4.79 2.15 0.64
N ALA A 60 4.76 0.83 0.88
CA ALA A 60 5.56 0.20 1.92
C ALA A 60 7.06 0.39 1.66
N ARG A 61 7.50 0.28 0.40
CA ARG A 61 8.89 0.58 0.01
C ARG A 61 9.22 2.07 0.21
N GLN A 62 8.34 2.98 -0.20
CA GLN A 62 8.56 4.43 -0.03
C GLN A 62 8.66 4.83 1.45
N GLN A 63 7.87 4.20 2.31
CA GLN A 63 7.92 4.42 3.76
C GLN A 63 9.01 3.60 4.46
N SER A 64 9.88 2.89 3.73
CA SER A 64 10.95 2.04 4.29
C SER A 64 10.46 1.00 5.30
N VAL A 65 9.29 0.42 5.05
CA VAL A 65 8.75 -0.68 5.87
C VAL A 65 9.54 -1.95 5.58
N ASN A 66 10.16 -2.55 6.61
CA ASN A 66 10.85 -3.82 6.49
C ASN A 66 9.85 -5.01 6.43
N GLY A 67 9.19 -5.18 5.29
CA GLY A 67 8.17 -6.20 5.16
C GLY A 67 7.75 -6.55 3.74
N GLN A 68 7.03 -7.67 3.63
CA GLN A 68 6.40 -8.13 2.40
C GLN A 68 4.92 -7.75 2.41
N VAL A 69 4.29 -7.71 1.23
CA VAL A 69 2.86 -7.46 1.10
C VAL A 69 2.19 -8.69 0.50
N ALA A 70 1.17 -9.20 1.17
CA ALA A 70 0.33 -10.30 0.69
C ALA A 70 -1.09 -9.81 0.41
N GLY A 71 -1.60 -10.19 -0.75
CA GLY A 71 -3.00 -10.05 -1.10
C GLY A 71 -3.85 -11.16 -0.47
N SER A 72 -5.02 -10.79 0.04
CA SER A 72 -6.07 -11.68 0.49
C SER A 72 -7.14 -11.81 -0.60
N PRO A 73 -7.68 -13.03 -0.85
CA PRO A 73 -8.74 -13.24 -1.83
C PRO A 73 -9.88 -12.24 -1.64
N THR A 74 -10.19 -11.50 -2.70
CA THR A 74 -11.23 -10.47 -2.68
C THR A 74 -12.24 -10.73 -3.79
N ALA A 75 -13.52 -10.41 -3.55
CA ALA A 75 -14.59 -10.63 -4.53
C ALA A 75 -14.25 -10.01 -5.91
N ALA A 76 -14.27 -10.84 -6.95
CA ALA A 76 -13.78 -10.51 -8.30
C ALA A 76 -14.52 -9.33 -8.96
N TYR A 77 -15.73 -8.99 -8.50
CA TYR A 77 -16.52 -7.89 -9.06
C TYR A 77 -15.93 -6.50 -8.79
N PHE A 78 -15.14 -6.33 -7.71
CA PHE A 78 -14.47 -5.04 -7.43
C PHE A 78 -13.14 -4.87 -8.18
N TRP A 79 -12.63 -5.93 -8.80
CA TRP A 79 -11.28 -5.99 -9.33
C TRP A 79 -11.00 -5.00 -10.48
N PRO A 80 -11.87 -4.83 -11.49
CA PRO A 80 -11.56 -3.98 -12.65
C PRO A 80 -11.52 -2.49 -12.30
N SER A 81 -12.57 -1.99 -11.64
CA SER A 81 -12.70 -0.56 -11.32
C SER A 81 -11.69 -0.12 -10.25
N ALA A 82 -11.43 -0.98 -9.24
CA ALA A 82 -10.43 -0.70 -8.23
C ALA A 82 -9.01 -0.70 -8.81
N THR A 83 -8.68 -1.65 -9.70
CA THR A 83 -7.36 -1.70 -10.35
C THR A 83 -7.12 -0.47 -11.22
N ILE A 84 -8.11 -0.02 -11.98
CA ILE A 84 -8.01 1.22 -12.77
C ILE A 84 -7.79 2.43 -11.86
N ARG A 85 -8.54 2.54 -10.76
CA ARG A 85 -8.38 3.63 -9.79
C ARG A 85 -6.99 3.63 -9.15
N GLU A 86 -6.47 2.47 -8.76
CA GLU A 86 -5.12 2.38 -8.20
C GLU A 86 -4.04 2.69 -9.27
N PHE A 87 -4.24 2.26 -10.52
CA PHE A 87 -3.35 2.60 -11.63
C PHE A 87 -3.33 4.12 -11.89
N LEU A 88 -4.49 4.77 -11.90
CA LEU A 88 -4.60 6.24 -12.00
C LEU A 88 -3.94 6.95 -10.81
N ALA A 89 -4.04 6.39 -9.60
CA ALA A 89 -3.34 6.92 -8.44
C ALA A 89 -1.81 6.88 -8.62
N VAL A 90 -1.26 5.78 -9.15
CA VAL A 90 0.17 5.65 -9.45
C VAL A 90 0.62 6.65 -10.52
N ILE A 91 -0.17 6.84 -11.58
CA ILE A 91 0.08 7.85 -12.63
C ILE A 91 0.09 9.26 -12.03
N SER A 92 -0.88 9.58 -11.17
CA SER A 92 -0.99 10.88 -10.53
C SER A 92 0.18 11.20 -9.60
N THR A 93 0.70 10.19 -8.88
CA THR A 93 1.90 10.34 -8.04
C THR A 93 3.12 10.74 -8.85
N HIS A 94 3.25 10.29 -10.11
CA HIS A 94 4.41 10.54 -10.97
C HIS A 94 4.11 11.51 -12.12
N ARG A 95 3.17 12.44 -11.92
CA ARG A 95 2.67 13.35 -12.96
C ARG A 95 3.76 14.04 -13.78
N TRP A 96 4.88 14.43 -13.17
CA TRP A 96 5.99 15.11 -13.86
C TRP A 96 6.81 14.19 -14.76
N ILE A 97 7.07 12.95 -14.33
CA ILE A 97 7.76 11.95 -15.15
C ILE A 97 6.87 11.58 -16.34
N ASN A 98 5.57 11.39 -16.10
CA ASN A 98 4.61 11.10 -17.15
C ASN A 98 4.52 12.25 -18.18
N LEU A 99 4.51 13.51 -17.72
CA LEU A 99 4.56 14.68 -18.61
C LEU A 99 5.86 14.74 -19.43
N ALA A 100 7.01 14.46 -18.80
CA ALA A 100 8.30 14.45 -19.49
C ALA A 100 8.37 13.38 -20.59
N VAL A 101 7.88 12.16 -20.31
CA VAL A 101 7.82 11.07 -21.29
C VAL A 101 6.88 11.44 -22.45
N CYS A 102 5.69 11.97 -22.16
CA CYS A 102 4.76 12.41 -23.21
C CYS A 102 5.36 13.50 -24.10
N ALA A 103 6.01 14.51 -23.50
CA ALA A 103 6.67 15.58 -24.25
C ALA A 103 7.83 15.05 -25.11
N PHE A 104 8.61 14.10 -24.61
CA PHE A 104 9.67 13.47 -25.38
C PHE A 104 9.11 12.70 -26.60
N LEU A 105 8.05 11.92 -26.41
CA LEU A 105 7.42 11.15 -27.49
C LEU A 105 6.81 12.04 -28.57
N THR A 106 6.17 13.15 -28.21
CA THR A 106 5.64 14.10 -29.20
C THR A 106 6.75 14.81 -29.95
N LEU A 107 7.83 15.21 -29.26
CA LEU A 107 8.99 15.83 -29.90
C LEU A 107 9.66 14.88 -30.91
N VAL A 108 9.86 13.62 -30.55
CA VAL A 108 10.42 12.60 -31.46
C VAL A 108 9.50 12.35 -32.64
N SER A 109 8.17 12.31 -32.44
CA SER A 109 7.21 12.07 -33.52
C SER A 109 7.06 13.24 -34.48
N VAL A 110 7.29 14.48 -34.03
CA VAL A 110 7.28 15.68 -34.88
C VAL A 110 8.62 15.88 -35.60
N ALA A 111 9.71 15.36 -35.05
CA ALA A 111 11.04 15.43 -35.65
C ALA A 111 11.37 14.29 -36.64
N ALA A 112 10.52 13.27 -36.72
CA ALA A 112 10.62 12.13 -37.64
C ALA A 112 9.75 12.34 -38.89
#